data_AF-A0A382QZZ2-F1
#
_entry.id   AF-A0A382QZZ2-F1
#
_cell.length_a   1.000
_cell.length_b   1.000
_cell.length_c   1.000
_cell.angle_alpha   90.00
_cell.angle_beta   90.00
_cell.angle_gamma   90.00
#
_symmetry.space_group_name_H-M   'P 1'
#
loop_
_entity.id
_entity.type
_entity.pdbx_description
1 polymer ?
#
loop_
_entity_poly.entity_id
_entity_poly.type
_entity_poly.pdbx_seq_one_letter_code
_entity_poly.pdbx_strand_id
1 'polypeptide(L)'
;MISMGEKGYLEAAQKILETAEKIKNGIEGMDDLYILGDPLWVISFASKNIDIYRILDFMSERKWTLNGLHKPASIHICITLRHTQPGVTEKFISDLTQAVDHVKKIPAEGGGMAPVYGMAATLPLRSVVSDLLKSYL
;
A
#
# COMPACT_ATOMS: atom_id res chain seq x y z
N MET A 1 7.97 -4.61 -29.03
CA MET A 1 7.33 -3.37 -29.52
C MET A 1 6.28 -3.60 -30.62
N ILE A 2 6.29 -4.72 -31.35
CA ILE A 2 5.42 -4.91 -32.52
C ILE A 2 3.94 -5.15 -32.17
N SER A 3 3.63 -5.85 -31.06
CA SER A 3 2.24 -6.20 -30.71
C SER A 3 1.42 -5.06 -30.11
N MET A 4 2.06 -4.07 -29.46
CA MET A 4 1.37 -2.92 -28.87
C MET A 4 1.52 -1.63 -29.68
N GLY A 5 2.69 -1.43 -30.30
CA GLY A 5 3.05 -0.15 -30.92
C GLY A 5 3.05 1.02 -29.94
N GLU A 6 3.37 2.22 -30.43
CA GLU A 6 3.35 3.46 -29.64
C GLU A 6 1.96 3.73 -29.06
N LYS A 7 0.91 3.62 -29.89
CA LYS A 7 -0.48 3.83 -29.50
C LYS A 7 -0.89 2.95 -28.31
N GLY A 8 -0.55 1.66 -28.33
CA GLY A 8 -0.90 0.75 -27.24
C GLY A 8 -0.20 1.10 -25.93
N TYR A 9 1.05 1.58 -25.98
CA TYR A 9 1.75 2.05 -24.78
C TYR A 9 1.15 3.36 -24.25
N LEU A 10 0.78 4.30 -25.12
CA LEU A 10 0.11 5.54 -24.72
C LEU A 10 -1.23 5.26 -24.04
N GLU A 11 -2.06 4.39 -24.62
CA GLU A 11 -3.34 3.99 -24.02
C GLU A 11 -3.16 3.28 -22.68
N ALA A 12 -2.16 2.40 -22.57
CA ALA A 12 -1.86 1.71 -21.32
C ALA A 12 -1.38 2.68 -20.23
N ALA A 13 -0.46 3.60 -20.57
CA ALA A 13 0.03 4.62 -19.68
C ALA A 13 -1.09 5.54 -19.21
N GLN A 14 -1.95 6.01 -20.12
CA GLN A 14 -3.11 6.83 -19.79
C GLN A 14 -4.01 6.14 -18.76
N LYS A 15 -4.40 4.88 -19.00
CA LYS A 15 -5.24 4.12 -18.05
C LYS A 15 -4.60 3.98 -16.68
N ILE A 16 -3.29 3.72 -16.63
CA ILE A 16 -2.54 3.58 -15.37
C ILE A 16 -2.52 4.92 -14.62
N LEU A 17 -2.21 6.02 -15.30
CA LEU A 17 -2.13 7.36 -14.69
C LEU A 17 -3.49 7.85 -14.21
N GLU A 18 -4.55 7.68 -15.00
CA GLU A 18 -5.93 8.02 -14.58
C GLU A 18 -6.38 7.21 -13.37
N THR A 19 -6.04 5.92 -13.35
CA THR A 19 -6.33 5.04 -12.20
C THR A 19 -5.55 5.46 -10.96
N ALA A 20 -4.27 5.78 -11.13
CA ALA A 20 -3.43 6.27 -10.04
C ALA A 20 -3.97 7.59 -9.47
N GLU A 21 -4.38 8.54 -10.30
CA GLU A 21 -4.96 9.81 -9.88
C GLU A 21 -6.23 9.60 -9.03
N LYS A 22 -7.12 8.70 -9.45
CA LYS A 22 -8.30 8.33 -8.65
C LYS A 22 -7.94 7.76 -7.28
N ILE A 23 -6.93 6.90 -7.23
CA ILE A 23 -6.46 6.31 -5.97
C ILE A 23 -5.80 7.38 -5.08
N LYS A 24 -4.99 8.28 -5.64
CA LYS A 24 -4.40 9.40 -4.91
C LYS A 24 -5.49 10.26 -4.27
N ASN A 25 -6.46 10.70 -5.05
CA ASN A 25 -7.60 11.48 -4.55
C ASN A 25 -8.39 10.74 -3.46
N GLY A 26 -8.58 9.42 -3.63
CA GLY A 26 -9.22 8.59 -2.61
C GLY A 26 -8.45 8.54 -1.29
N ILE A 27 -7.11 8.46 -1.35
CA ILE A 27 -6.25 8.46 -0.17
C ILE A 27 -6.20 9.85 0.47
N GLU A 28 -6.06 10.92 -0.32
CA GLU A 28 -6.02 12.30 0.17
C GLU A 28 -7.35 12.73 0.80
N GLY A 29 -8.46 12.11 0.41
CA GLY A 29 -9.76 12.28 1.07
C GLY A 29 -9.87 11.62 2.45
N MET A 30 -8.84 10.89 2.90
CA MET A 30 -8.80 10.26 4.23
C MET A 30 -7.84 11.03 5.14
N ASP A 31 -8.37 11.77 6.13
CA ASP A 31 -7.58 12.63 7.04
C ASP A 31 -6.45 11.89 7.79
N ASP A 32 -6.59 10.58 7.99
CA ASP A 32 -5.62 9.76 8.71
C ASP A 32 -4.42 9.34 7.84
N LEU A 33 -4.50 9.48 6.52
CA LEU A 33 -3.47 9.05 5.57
C LEU A 33 -2.88 10.24 4.82
N TYR A 34 -1.62 10.10 4.42
CA TYR A 34 -0.98 11.07 3.53
C TYR A 34 -0.03 10.36 2.57
N ILE A 35 0.08 10.91 1.36
CA ILE A 35 0.98 10.40 0.33
C ILE A 35 2.40 10.92 0.57
N LEU A 36 3.38 10.07 0.31
CA LEU A 36 4.80 10.43 0.40
C LEU A 36 5.27 11.01 -0.95
N GLY A 37 5.50 12.32 -0.99
CA GLY A 37 5.95 13.04 -2.18
C GLY A 37 4.81 13.28 -3.18
N ASP A 38 5.15 13.31 -4.47
CA ASP A 38 4.19 13.48 -5.59
C ASP A 38 4.38 12.37 -6.63
N PRO A 39 3.88 11.15 -6.37
CA PRO A 39 4.07 10.00 -7.25
C PRO A 39 3.09 9.99 -8.43
N LEU A 40 3.58 9.52 -9.59
CA LEU A 40 2.72 9.34 -10.77
C LEU A 40 1.82 8.10 -10.68
N TRP A 41 2.37 6.90 -10.41
CA TRP A 41 1.57 5.65 -10.34
C TRP A 41 2.06 4.59 -9.36
N VAL A 42 3.19 4.81 -8.67
CA VAL A 42 3.64 3.98 -7.54
C VAL A 42 3.41 4.78 -6.28
N ILE A 43 2.26 4.57 -5.65
CA ILE A 43 1.74 5.45 -4.61
C ILE A 43 2.14 4.86 -3.28
N SER A 44 3.09 5.54 -2.60
CA SER A 44 3.46 5.24 -1.22
C SER A 44 2.73 6.19 -0.29
N PHE A 45 2.12 5.66 0.77
CA PHE A 45 1.38 6.46 1.73
C PHE A 45 1.62 5.95 3.15
N ALA A 46 1.47 6.87 4.09
CA ALA A 46 1.76 6.67 5.50
C ALA A 46 0.67 7.32 6.37
N SER A 47 0.77 7.13 7.68
CA SER A 47 -0.08 7.82 8.65
C SER A 47 0.78 8.40 9.77
N LYS A 48 0.28 9.49 10.39
CA LYS A 48 0.86 10.07 11.60
C LYS A 48 0.18 9.59 12.88
N ASN A 49 -1.07 9.13 12.78
CA ASN A 49 -1.95 8.91 13.93
C ASN A 49 -2.32 7.43 14.11
N ILE A 50 -2.17 6.61 13.08
CA ILE A 50 -2.48 5.18 13.10
C ILE A 50 -1.30 4.35 12.62
N ASP A 51 -1.20 3.10 13.09
CA ASP A 51 -0.19 2.16 12.64
C ASP A 51 -0.53 1.66 11.22
N ILE A 52 0.28 2.09 10.24
CA ILE A 52 0.09 1.78 8.83
C ILE A 52 0.20 0.27 8.54
N TYR A 53 0.91 -0.50 9.37
CA TYR A 53 1.00 -1.94 9.16
C TYR A 53 -0.26 -2.68 9.61
N ARG A 54 -1.06 -2.11 10.52
CA ARG A 54 -2.39 -2.67 10.84
C ARG A 54 -3.35 -2.49 9.66
N ILE A 55 -3.21 -1.41 8.90
CA ILE A 55 -3.91 -1.25 7.61
C ILE A 55 -3.44 -2.32 6.63
N LEU A 56 -2.12 -2.57 6.53
CA LEU A 56 -1.57 -3.63 5.68
C LEU A 56 -2.18 -5.00 5.99
N ASP A 57 -2.26 -5.36 7.27
CA ASP A 57 -2.83 -6.64 7.71
C ASP A 57 -4.32 -6.75 7.35
N PHE A 58 -5.12 -5.72 7.64
CA PHE A 58 -6.54 -5.70 7.28
C PHE A 58 -6.75 -5.82 5.76
N MET A 59 -5.95 -5.10 4.98
CA MET A 59 -5.99 -5.18 3.52
C MET A 59 -5.60 -6.58 3.03
N SER A 60 -4.63 -7.23 3.68
CA SER A 60 -4.19 -8.60 3.38
C SER A 60 -5.29 -9.65 3.63
N GLU A 61 -6.07 -9.50 4.70
CA GLU A 61 -7.24 -10.36 4.95
C GLU A 61 -8.27 -10.24 3.82
N ARG A 62 -8.40 -9.05 3.23
CA ARG A 62 -9.22 -8.77 2.04
C ARG A 62 -8.55 -9.13 0.71
N LYS A 63 -7.45 -9.88 0.76
CA LYS A 63 -6.68 -10.40 -0.38
C LYS A 63 -5.97 -9.32 -1.20
N TRP A 64 -5.75 -8.13 -0.63
CA TRP A 64 -4.84 -7.16 -1.22
C TRP A 64 -3.40 -7.49 -0.85
N THR A 65 -2.54 -7.62 -1.84
CA THR A 65 -1.10 -7.74 -1.63
C THR A 65 -0.47 -6.37 -1.83
N LEU A 66 -0.20 -5.69 -0.72
CA LEU A 66 0.51 -4.41 -0.70
C LEU A 66 1.93 -4.58 -0.17
N ASN A 67 2.82 -3.66 -0.53
CA ASN A 67 4.20 -3.72 -0.08
C ASN A 67 4.38 -2.90 1.20
N GLY A 68 4.78 -3.57 2.28
CA GLY A 68 5.24 -2.92 3.50
C GLY A 68 6.60 -2.28 3.30
N LEU A 69 6.71 -0.99 3.58
CA LEU A 69 7.94 -0.20 3.51
C LEU A 69 8.33 0.27 4.91
N HIS A 70 9.62 0.60 5.09
CA HIS A 70 10.12 1.20 6.32
C HIS A 70 10.93 2.47 6.04
N LYS A 71 11.10 3.32 7.07
CA LYS A 71 11.85 4.60 7.02
C LYS A 71 11.36 5.59 5.94
N PRO A 72 10.16 6.19 6.10
CA PRO A 72 9.24 6.03 7.24
C PRO A 72 8.38 4.77 7.13
N ALA A 73 7.75 4.36 8.24
CA ALA A 73 6.76 3.29 8.20
C ALA A 73 5.65 3.68 7.21
N SER A 74 5.50 2.88 6.16
CA SER A 74 4.60 3.20 5.05
C SER A 74 4.21 1.92 4.31
N ILE A 75 3.22 2.04 3.44
CA ILE A 75 2.86 1.00 2.49
C ILE A 75 2.76 1.60 1.09
N HIS A 76 2.95 0.78 0.06
CA HIS A 76 2.73 1.25 -1.31
C HIS A 76 1.93 0.27 -2.16
N ILE A 77 1.28 0.85 -3.17
CA ILE A 77 0.66 0.14 -4.27
C ILE A 77 1.28 0.58 -5.59
N CYS A 78 1.64 -0.38 -6.44
CA CYS A 78 2.11 -0.15 -7.81
C CYS A 78 0.95 -0.37 -8.77
N ILE A 79 0.47 0.71 -9.39
CA ILE A 79 -0.65 0.63 -10.33
C ILE A 79 -0.19 0.01 -11.64
N THR A 80 -1.02 -0.90 -12.16
CA THR A 80 -0.76 -1.68 -13.37
C THR A 80 -2.08 -1.84 -14.12
N LEU A 81 -2.05 -2.38 -15.34
CA LEU A 81 -3.25 -2.65 -16.14
C LEU A 81 -4.30 -3.52 -15.42
N ARG A 82 -3.92 -4.33 -14.43
CA ARG A 82 -4.86 -5.11 -13.62
C ARG A 82 -5.73 -4.22 -12.72
N HIS A 83 -5.17 -3.13 -12.22
CA HIS A 83 -5.87 -2.17 -11.36
C HIS A 83 -6.82 -1.26 -12.17
N THR A 84 -6.59 -1.13 -13.47
CA THR A 84 -7.43 -0.36 -14.39
C THR A 84 -8.73 -1.07 -14.79
N GLN A 85 -8.93 -2.32 -14.34
CA GLN A 85 -10.14 -3.08 -14.63
C GLN A 85 -11.35 -2.49 -13.88
N PRO A 86 -12.56 -2.57 -14.44
CA PRO A 86 -13.76 -2.00 -13.82
C PRO A 86 -13.97 -2.49 -12.38
N GLY A 87 -14.24 -1.56 -11.46
CA GLY A 87 -14.56 -1.86 -10.06
C GLY A 87 -13.35 -2.10 -9.14
N VAL A 88 -12.15 -2.30 -9.69
CA VAL A 88 -10.96 -2.61 -8.86
C VAL A 88 -10.53 -1.38 -8.06
N THR A 89 -10.56 -0.20 -8.67
CA THR A 89 -10.18 1.07 -8.02
C THR A 89 -11.16 1.43 -6.91
N GLU A 90 -12.45 1.34 -7.19
CA GLU A 90 -13.52 1.65 -6.24
C GLU A 90 -13.49 0.68 -5.05
N LYS A 91 -13.27 -0.62 -5.33
CA LYS A 91 -13.10 -1.64 -4.30
C LYS A 91 -11.87 -1.35 -3.43
N PHE A 92 -10.74 -0.97 -4.03
CA PHE A 92 -9.52 -0.63 -3.28
C PHE A 92 -9.77 0.52 -2.29
N ILE A 93 -10.35 1.63 -2.77
CA ILE A 93 -10.63 2.81 -1.93
C ILE A 93 -11.65 2.46 -0.82
N SER A 94 -12.69 1.70 -1.15
CA SER A 94 -13.69 1.24 -0.16
C SER A 94 -13.07 0.35 0.92
N ASP A 95 -12.23 -0.62 0.53
CA ASP A 95 -11.57 -1.51 1.49
C ASP A 95 -10.55 -0.75 2.34
N LEU A 96 -9.82 0.21 1.76
CA LEU A 96 -8.87 1.05 2.48
C LEU A 96 -9.57 1.96 3.50
N THR A 97 -10.72 2.53 3.13
CA THR A 97 -11.56 3.31 4.05
C THR A 97 -12.00 2.46 5.24
N GLN A 98 -12.48 1.25 4.98
CA GLN A 98 -12.87 0.29 6.02
C GLN A 98 -11.66 -0.11 6.91
N ALA A 99 -10.47 -0.21 6.33
CA ALA A 99 -9.24 -0.49 7.08
C ALA A 99 -8.91 0.64 8.06
N VAL A 100 -8.95 1.89 7.60
CA VAL A 100 -8.75 3.07 8.45
C VAL A 100 -9.75 3.10 9.59
N ASP A 101 -11.05 2.94 9.28
CA ASP A 101 -12.12 2.92 10.29
C ASP A 101 -11.96 1.79 11.31
N HIS A 102 -11.55 0.61 10.86
CA HIS A 102 -11.33 -0.54 11.71
C HIS A 102 -10.17 -0.31 12.68
N VAL A 103 -9.03 0.17 12.17
CA VAL A 103 -7.84 0.44 12.99
C VAL A 103 -8.08 1.54 14.02
N LYS A 104 -8.93 2.52 13.71
CA LYS A 104 -9.32 3.58 14.65
C LYS A 104 -10.21 3.09 15.79
N LYS A 105 -11.07 2.11 15.53
CA LYS A 105 -12.02 1.58 16.54
C LYS A 105 -11.41 0.54 17.46
N ILE A 106 -10.44 -0.24 16.96
CA ILE A 106 -9.87 -1.36 17.70
C ILE A 106 -8.50 -0.96 18.27
N PRO A 107 -8.32 -0.93 19.61
CA PRO A 107 -7.02 -0.74 20.23
C PRO A 107 -6.00 -1.77 19.72
N ALA A 108 -4.72 -1.43 19.69
CA ALA A 108 -3.69 -2.35 19.21
C ALA A 108 -3.59 -3.58 20.13
N GLU A 109 -4.12 -4.72 19.68
CA GLU A 109 -3.83 -6.04 20.25
C GLU A 109 -2.80 -6.77 19.37
N GLY A 110 -1.89 -7.52 20.00
CA GLY A 110 -0.70 -8.10 19.36
C GLY A 110 -0.98 -9.33 18.50
N GLY A 111 -1.46 -9.14 17.27
CA GLY A 111 -1.57 -10.19 16.26
C GLY A 111 -1.47 -9.63 14.83
N GLY A 112 -0.94 -10.43 13.90
CA GLY A 112 -0.78 -10.08 12.47
C GLY A 112 0.67 -10.07 11.97
N MET A 113 0.92 -9.58 10.75
CA MET A 113 2.27 -9.30 10.24
C MET A 113 2.74 -7.87 10.61
N ALA A 114 1.83 -7.01 11.07
CA ALA A 114 2.14 -5.70 11.62
C ALA A 114 3.17 -5.74 12.76
N PRO A 115 3.12 -6.69 13.71
CA PRO A 115 4.22 -6.90 14.66
C PRO A 115 5.56 -7.23 13.99
N VAL A 116 5.60 -7.99 12.90
CA VAL A 116 6.86 -8.35 12.20
C VAL A 116 7.46 -7.14 11.50
N TYR A 117 6.66 -6.39 10.74
CA TYR A 117 7.11 -5.17 10.08
C TYR A 117 7.40 -4.03 11.07
N GLY A 118 6.58 -3.90 12.12
CA GLY A 118 6.78 -2.98 13.23
C GLY A 118 8.07 -3.29 14.00
N MET A 119 8.36 -4.56 14.30
CA MET A 119 9.63 -4.99 14.88
C MET A 119 10.80 -4.71 13.93
N ALA A 120 10.70 -5.03 12.64
CA ALA A 120 11.75 -4.75 11.66
C ALA A 120 12.02 -3.24 11.49
N ALA A 121 11.00 -2.40 11.68
CA ALA A 121 11.12 -0.94 11.60
C ALA A 121 11.68 -0.31 12.89
N THR A 122 11.42 -0.91 14.06
CA THR A 122 11.80 -0.36 15.38
C THR A 122 13.06 -0.97 15.98
N LEU A 123 13.45 -2.19 15.59
CA LEU A 123 14.65 -2.85 16.13
C LEU A 123 15.94 -2.21 15.60
N PRO A 124 16.84 -1.73 16.49
CA PRO A 124 18.14 -1.16 16.08
C PRO A 124 19.14 -2.20 15.53
N LEU A 125 18.84 -3.50 15.65
CA LEU A 125 19.79 -4.58 15.40
C LEU A 125 19.61 -5.17 14.00
N ARG A 126 20.32 -4.60 13.02
CA ARG A 126 20.42 -5.13 11.64
C ARG A 126 20.80 -6.62 11.59
N SER A 127 21.51 -7.13 12.60
CA SER A 127 21.90 -8.54 12.71
C SER A 127 20.70 -9.48 12.84
N VAL A 128 19.69 -9.13 13.65
CA VAL A 128 18.50 -9.98 13.85
C VAL A 128 17.67 -10.08 12.58
N VAL A 129 17.51 -8.96 11.85
CA VAL A 129 16.85 -8.96 10.55
C VAL A 129 17.62 -9.82 9.54
N SER A 130 18.96 -9.71 9.53
CA SER A 130 19.79 -10.53 8.63
C SER A 130 19.66 -12.03 8.91
N ASP A 131 19.62 -12.43 10.18
CA ASP A 131 19.56 -13.85 10.54
C ASP A 131 18.16 -14.44 10.28
N LEU A 132 17.10 -13.64 10.48
CA LEU A 132 15.75 -14.03 10.11
C LEU A 132 15.60 -14.20 8.59
N LEU A 133 16.19 -13.31 7.79
CA LEU A 133 16.21 -13.42 6.33
C LEU A 133 17.00 -14.64 5.84
N LYS A 134 18.13 -14.97 6.47
CA LYS A 134 18.89 -16.20 6.14
C LYS A 134 18.08 -17.47 6.42
N SER A 135 17.23 -17.47 7.44
CA SER A 135 16.36 -18.61 7.75
C SER A 135 15.16 -18.73 6.80
N TYR A 136 14.82 -17.66 6.07
CA TYR A 136 13.70 -17.63 5.15
C TYR A 136 14.07 -18.08 3.72
N LEU A 137 15.33 -17.86 3.31
CA LEU A 137 15.89 -18.26 2.00
C LEU A 137 16.30 -19.73 1.99
#